data_AF-A0A962G5C8-F1
#
_entry.id   AF-A0A962G5C8-F1
#
_cell.length_a   1.000
_cell.length_b   1.000
_cell.length_c   1.000
_cell.angle_alpha   90.00
_cell.angle_beta   90.00
_cell.angle_gamma   90.00
#
_symmetry.space_group_name_H-M   'P 1'
#
loop_
_entity.id
_entity.type
_entity.pdbx_description
1 polymer ?
#
loop_
_entity_poly.entity_id
_entity_poly.type
_entity_poly.pdbx_seq_one_letter_code
_entity_poly.pdbx_strand_id
1 'polypeptide(L)' 'RAHRIGQDKPIFVYKLICAGTVEEKIQAMQERKAELARAVLEGGSSTALRFDEADLAELSGPI' A
#
# COMPACT_ATOMS: atom_id res chain seq x y z
N ARG A 1 -13.95 -10.95 -3.18
CA ARG A 1 -14.72 -11.11 -4.45
C ARG A 1 -16.08 -10.39 -4.35
N ALA A 2 -16.06 -9.08 -4.09
CA ALA A 2 -17.29 -8.26 -4.06
C ALA A 2 -17.61 -7.73 -5.45
N HIS A 3 -16.62 -7.24 -6.20
CA HIS A 3 -16.77 -6.89 -7.61
C HIS A 3 -16.84 -8.16 -8.46
N ARG A 4 -17.94 -8.36 -9.18
CA ARG A 4 -18.10 -9.42 -10.18
C ARG A 4 -18.72 -8.88 -11.46
N ILE A 5 -18.35 -9.50 -12.59
CA ILE A 5 -18.98 -9.25 -13.90
C ILE A 5 -20.46 -9.62 -13.82
N GLY A 6 -21.34 -8.72 -14.27
CA GLY A 6 -22.79 -8.89 -14.24
C GLY A 6 -23.51 -8.33 -13.00
N GLN A 7 -22.86 -7.42 -12.25
CA GLN A 7 -23.49 -6.76 -11.11
C GLN A 7 -23.87 -5.32 -11.47
N ASP A 8 -25.18 -5.03 -11.52
CA ASP A 8 -25.73 -3.72 -11.91
C ASP A 8 -25.86 -2.72 -10.74
N LYS A 9 -25.60 -3.18 -9.50
CA LYS A 9 -25.73 -2.35 -8.30
C LYS A 9 -24.39 -1.75 -7.89
N PRO A 10 -24.35 -0.47 -7.49
CA PRO A 10 -23.11 0.16 -7.03
C PRO A 10 -22.59 -0.52 -5.77
N ILE A 11 -21.29 -0.79 -5.73
CA ILE A 11 -20.60 -1.46 -4.63
C ILE A 11 -19.69 -0.45 -3.95
N PHE A 12 -19.85 -0.28 -2.64
CA PHE A 12 -18.98 0.54 -1.82
C PHE A 12 -18.03 -0.35 -1.03
N VAL A 13 -16.74 -0.02 -1.06
CA VAL A 13 -15.71 -0.70 -0.27
C VAL A 13 -15.18 0.31 0.74
N TYR A 14 -15.40 0.00 2.02
CA TYR A 14 -14.86 0.78 3.12
C TYR A 14 -13.66 0.05 3.70
N LYS A 15 -12.54 0.76 3.81
CA LYS A 15 -11.35 0.29 4.53
C LYS A 15 -11.33 1.05 5.85
N LEU A 16 -11.54 0.35 6.95
CA LEU A 16 -11.39 0.91 8.29
C LEU A 16 -9.92 0.78 8.68
N ILE A 17 -9.32 1.88 9.14
CA ILE A 17 -7.90 1.94 9.51
C ILE A 17 -7.84 2.64 10.86
N CYS A 18 -7.19 2.01 11.83
CA CYS A 18 -7.02 2.59 13.15
C CYS A 18 -5.86 3.58 13.15
N ALA A 19 -6.13 4.84 13.48
CA ALA A 19 -5.11 5.89 13.58
C ALA A 19 -4.12 5.57 14.72
N GLY A 20 -2.84 5.86 14.50
CA GLY A 20 -1.81 5.57 15.49
C GLY A 20 -1.66 4.07 15.74
N THR A 21 -1.81 3.25 14.69
CA THR A 21 -1.53 1.81 14.75
C THR A 21 -0.62 1.39 13.60
N VAL A 22 -0.12 0.17 13.69
CA VAL A 22 0.68 -0.46 12.63
C VAL A 22 -0.09 -0.53 11.29
N GLU A 23 -1.44 -0.53 11.31
CA GLU A 23 -2.26 -0.54 10.10
C GLU A 23 -2.03 0.70 9.21
N GLU A 24 -1.81 1.86 9.82
CA GLU A 24 -1.51 3.12 9.14
C GLU A 24 -0.13 3.07 8.46
N LYS A 25 0.88 2.57 9.18
CA LYS A 25 2.23 2.38 8.64
C LYS A 25 2.23 1.37 7.47
N ILE A 26 1.48 0.28 7.59
CA ILE A 26 1.31 -0.72 6.53
C ILE A 26 0.61 -0.12 5.31
N GLN A 27 -0.41 0.72 5.50
CA GLN A 27 -1.10 1.39 4.39
C GLN A 27 -0.12 2.30 3.61
N ALA A 28 0.61 3.17 4.31
CA ALA A 28 1.58 4.07 3.68
C ALA A 28 2.66 3.29 2.89
N MET A 29 3.12 2.16 3.43
CA MET A 29 4.06 1.28 2.74
C MET A 29 3.46 0.64 1.49
N GLN A 30 2.20 0.17 1.56
CA GLN A 30 1.52 -0.39 0.39
C GLN A 30 1.34 0.66 -0.72
N GLU A 31 1.08 1.92 -0.37
CA GLU A 31 0.99 3.03 -1.32
C GLU A 31 2.33 3.31 -1.99
N ARG A 32 3.42 3.44 -1.21
CA ARG A 32 4.78 3.60 -1.73
C ARG A 32 5.18 2.44 -2.65
N LYS A 33 4.80 1.20 -2.29
CA LYS A 33 5.04 0.01 -3.13
C LYS A 33 4.23 0.03 -4.42
N ALA A 34 2.98 0.48 -4.39
CA ALA A 34 2.14 0.58 -5.58
C ALA A 34 2.65 1.66 -6.55
N GLU A 35 3.11 2.79 -6.03
CA GLU A 35 3.76 3.85 -6.80
C GLU A 35 5.06 3.37 -7.45
N LEU A 36 5.88 2.65 -6.68
CA LEU A 36 7.09 1.99 -7.19
C LEU A 36 6.76 0.99 -8.31
N ALA A 37 5.75 0.15 -8.14
CA ALA A 37 5.34 -0.81 -9.16
C ALA A 37 4.87 -0.10 -10.45
N ARG A 38 4.15 1.02 -10.32
CA ARG A 38 3.79 1.88 -11.46
C ARG A 38 5.02 2.45 -12.16
N ALA A 39 5.96 3.02 -11.40
CA ALA A 39 7.19 3.59 -11.95
C ALA A 39 8.04 2.54 -12.70
N VAL A 40 8.11 1.31 -12.18
CA VAL A 40 8.80 0.18 -12.84
C VAL A 40 8.10 -0.23 -14.14
N LEU A 41 6.76 -0.30 -14.14
CA LEU A 41 5.96 -0.60 -15.33
C LEU A 41 6.06 0.49 -16.41
N GLU A 42 6.22 1.76 -16.02
CA GLU A 42 6.42 2.89 -16.92
C GLU A 42 7.88 3.08 -17.38
N GLY A 43 8.80 2.19 -17.00
CA GLY A 43 10.20 2.18 -17.46
C GLY A 43 11.15 3.09 -16.66
N GLY A 44 10.74 3.53 -15.47
CA GLY A 44 11.55 4.33 -14.54
C GLY A 44 12.64 3.51 -13.82
N SER A 45 13.81 4.12 -13.66
CA SER A 45 15.02 3.52 -13.07
C SER A 45 14.78 2.81 -11.74
N SER A 46 15.30 1.59 -11.64
CA SER A 46 15.29 0.63 -10.52
C SER A 46 16.00 1.10 -9.24
N THR A 47 16.35 2.39 -9.13
CA THR A 47 17.11 2.93 -7.98
C THR A 47 16.24 3.09 -6.72
N ALA A 48 14.91 3.20 -6.86
CA ALA A 48 13.95 3.27 -5.75
C ALA A 48 13.67 1.90 -5.06
N LEU A 49 14.36 0.83 -5.46
CA LEU A 49 14.12 -0.55 -5.02
C LEU A 49 14.61 -0.91 -3.61
N ARG A 50 15.19 0.03 -2.86
CA ARG A 50 15.78 -0.30 -1.57
C ARG A 50 14.74 -0.16 -0.47
N PHE A 51 14.13 -1.29 -0.14
CA PHE A 51 13.57 -1.53 1.19
C PHE A 51 14.75 -1.84 2.11
N ASP A 52 15.02 -0.98 3.08
CA ASP A 52 16.16 -1.12 3.98
C ASP A 52 15.73 -1.47 5.41
N GLU A 53 16.72 -1.73 6.26
CA GLU A 53 16.47 -2.08 7.66
C GLU A 53 15.87 -0.91 8.45
N ALA A 54 16.02 0.33 7.96
CA ALA A 54 15.39 1.50 8.55
C ALA A 54 13.88 1.51 8.26
N ASP A 55 13.44 1.17 7.05
CA ASP A 55 12.02 0.99 6.71
C ASP A 55 11.37 -0.10 7.59
N LEU A 56 12.11 -1.18 7.91
CA LEU A 56 11.63 -2.26 8.79
C LEU A 56 11.59 -1.85 10.28
N ALA A 57 12.56 -1.05 10.73
CA ALA A 57 12.59 -0.50 12.07
C ALA A 57 11.46 0.51 12.30
N GLU A 58 11.11 1.30 11.28
CA GLU A 58 9.98 2.25 11.35
C GLU A 58 8.64 1.53 11.51
N LEU A 59 8.46 0.40 10.81
CA LEU A 59 7.27 -0.45 10.91
C LEU A 59 7.10 -1.06 12.31
N SER A 60 8.19 -1.52 12.91
CA SER A 60 8.21 -2.20 14.22
C SER A 60 8.42 -1.26 15.42
N GLY A 61 8.78 -0.01 15.15
CA GLY A 61 8.96 1.01 16.17
C GLY A 61 7.65 1.40 16.87
N PRO A 62 7.74 1.98 18.08
CA PRO A 62 6.58 2.38 18.86
C PRO A 62 5.67 3.31 18.06
N ILE A 63 4.39 3.25 18.40
CA ILE A 63 3.32 3.98 17.72
C ILE A 63 3.11 5.33 18.38
#